data_AF-A0A0D7Q2K5-F1
#
_entry.id   AF-A0A0D7Q2K5-F1
#
_cell.length_a   1.000
_cell.length_b   1.000
_cell.length_c   1.000
_cell.angle_alpha   90.00
_cell.angle_beta   90.00
_cell.angle_gamma   90.00
#
_symmetry.space_group_name_H-M   'P 1'
#
loop_
_entity.id
_entity.type
_entity.pdbx_description
1 polymer ?
#
loop_
_entity_poly.entity_id
_entity_poly.type
_entity_poly.pdbx_seq_one_letter_code
_entity_poly.pdbx_strand_id
1 'polypeptide(L)'
;MPLDHYVSQVHLRQFYSPALDGKQMHGFRKRDGHVFPCSSKDVCRVQDGSTNEYLLNDRAIEEFLKPVEPNYNTAIAKLRTGRPSRDTVHVIAGFAPM
;
A
#
# COMPACT_ATOMS: atom_id res chain seq x y z
N MET A 1 -19.15 -8.39 6.18
CA MET A 1 -18.32 -7.93 5.06
C MET A 1 -16.88 -8.24 5.43
N PRO A 2 -16.04 -8.74 4.52
CA PRO A 2 -14.63 -8.90 4.84
C PRO A 2 -14.12 -7.53 5.26
N LEU A 3 -13.66 -7.42 6.51
CA LEU A 3 -13.05 -6.20 7.04
C LEU A 3 -11.60 -6.07 6.55
N ASP A 4 -11.13 -7.07 5.82
CA ASP A 4 -9.83 -7.12 5.17
C ASP A 4 -9.82 -6.15 3.99
N HIS A 5 -9.36 -4.94 4.29
CA HIS A 5 -8.85 -4.04 3.29
C HIS A 5 -7.34 -4.01 3.47
N TYR A 6 -6.63 -4.74 2.60
CA TYR A 6 -5.18 -4.66 2.54
C TYR A 6 -4.76 -3.57 1.55
N VAL A 7 -4.35 -2.41 2.08
CA VAL A 7 -3.47 -1.50 1.31
C VAL A 7 -2.12 -1.50 1.98
N SER A 8 -1.05 -1.74 1.23
CA SER A 8 0.29 -1.67 1.79
C SER A 8 0.53 -0.31 2.47
N GLN A 9 1.01 -0.36 3.72
CA GLN A 9 1.28 0.86 4.49
C GLN A 9 2.39 1.69 3.84
N VAL A 10 3.32 1.06 3.11
CA VAL A 10 4.40 1.76 2.39
C VAL A 10 3.82 2.63 1.27
N HIS A 11 2.80 2.12 0.58
CA HIS A 11 2.06 2.90 -0.41
C HIS A 11 1.31 4.07 0.24
N LEU A 12 0.52 3.82 1.30
CA LEU A 12 -0.25 4.86 1.97
C LEU A 12 0.61 6.00 2.53
N ARG A 13 1.83 5.69 3.00
CA ARG A 13 2.79 6.70 3.49
C ARG A 13 3.23 7.69 2.41
N GLN A 14 3.08 7.38 1.12
CA GLN A 14 3.33 8.35 0.04
C GLN A 14 2.33 9.52 0.02
N PHE A 15 1.20 9.39 0.73
CA PHE A 15 0.16 10.42 0.84
C PHE A 15 0.23 11.20 2.17
N TYR A 16 1.27 10.96 2.98
CA TYR A 16 1.44 11.70 4.22
C TYR A 16 1.67 13.19 3.93
N SER A 17 0.89 14.02 4.61
CA SER A 17 0.87 15.46 4.42
C SER A 17 1.90 16.14 5.33
N PRO A 18 2.77 17.02 4.81
CA PRO A 18 3.62 17.86 5.64
C PRO A 18 2.82 18.73 6.64
N ALA A 19 1.57 19.07 6.32
CA ALA A 19 0.68 19.83 7.20
C ALA A 19 0.16 19.02 8.40
N LEU A 20 0.37 17.69 8.42
CA LEU A 20 0.01 16.78 9.50
C LEU A 20 1.26 16.07 10.05
N ASP A 21 2.29 16.87 10.37
CA ASP A 21 3.60 16.43 10.88
C ASP A 21 4.35 15.41 10.01
N GLY A 22 3.93 15.23 8.75
CA GLY A 22 4.47 14.20 7.86
C GLY A 22 4.21 12.76 8.36
N LYS A 23 3.22 12.57 9.24
CA LYS A 23 2.90 11.26 9.85
C LYS A 23 1.47 10.79 9.60
N GLN A 24 0.63 11.66 9.03
CA GLN A 24 -0.77 11.38 8.73
C GLN A 24 -1.15 11.88 7.35
N MET A 25 -2.28 11.38 6.85
CA MET A 25 -2.91 11.73 5.59
C MET A 25 -4.37 12.13 5.84
N HIS A 26 -5.00 12.73 4.84
CA HIS A 26 -6.42 13.07 4.90
C HIS A 26 -7.27 11.93 4.34
N GLY A 27 -8.06 11.30 5.21
CA GLY A 27 -9.11 10.36 4.82
C GLY A 27 -10.36 11.11 4.38
N PHE A 28 -11.05 10.59 3.36
CA PHE A 28 -12.34 11.11 2.88
C PHE A 28 -13.44 10.08 3.12
N ARG A 29 -14.47 10.46 3.87
CA ARG A 29 -15.58 9.58 4.19
C ARG A 29 -16.69 9.72 3.14
N LYS A 30 -16.90 8.69 2.34
CA LYS A 30 -17.86 8.70 1.21
C LYS A 30 -19.31 9.02 1.60
N ARG A 31 -19.76 8.66 2.81
CA ARG A 31 -21.18 8.81 3.22
C ARG A 31 -21.62 10.25 3.42
N ASP A 32 -20.72 11.12 3.84
CA ASP A 32 -21.02 12.50 4.27
C ASP A 32 -19.98 13.52 3.81
N GLY A 33 -18.99 13.08 3.02
CA GLY A 33 -17.95 13.95 2.50
C GLY A 33 -16.96 14.45 3.55
N HIS A 34 -17.02 13.93 4.78
CA HIS A 34 -16.18 14.43 5.87
C HIS A 34 -14.71 14.05 5.65
N VAL A 35 -13.82 15.04 5.79
CA VAL A 35 -12.36 14.87 5.72
C VAL A 35 -11.78 14.84 7.13
N PHE A 36 -10.95 13.85 7.43
CA PHE A 36 -10.36 13.64 8.76
C PHE A 36 -8.89 13.18 8.66
N PRO A 37 -8.03 13.48 9.65
CA PRO A 37 -6.67 12.95 9.68
C PRO A 37 -6.68 11.46 10.03
N CYS A 38 -5.88 10.66 9.34
CA CYS A 38 -5.64 9.26 9.66
C CYS A 38 -4.20 8.85 9.32
N SER A 39 -3.70 7.80 9.96
CA SER A 39 -2.42 7.18 9.63
C SER A 39 -2.62 5.97 8.71
N SER A 40 -1.53 5.49 8.08
CA SER A 40 -1.55 4.26 7.29
C SER A 40 -2.05 3.03 8.08
N LYS A 41 -1.85 3.01 9.41
CA LYS A 41 -2.30 1.93 10.30
C LYS A 41 -3.80 1.95 10.58
N ASP A 42 -4.44 3.10 10.42
CA ASP A 42 -5.88 3.24 10.65
C ASP A 42 -6.70 2.71 9.45
N VAL A 43 -6.07 2.66 8.27
CA VAL A 43 -6.70 2.24 7.01
C VAL A 43 -6.47 0.76 6.73
N CYS A 44 -5.22 0.29 6.82
CA CYS A 44 -4.89 -1.10 6.54
C CYS A 44 -4.96 -1.92 7.83
N ARG A 45 -5.82 -2.94 7.85
CA ARG A 45 -5.88 -3.95 8.89
C ARG A 45 -5.66 -5.30 8.24
N VAL A 46 -4.75 -6.08 8.83
CA VAL A 46 -4.52 -7.47 8.44
C VAL A 46 -5.18 -8.33 9.50
N GLN A 47 -6.45 -8.70 9.29
CA GLN A 47 -7.06 -9.78 10.04
C GLN A 47 -6.48 -11.07 9.42
N ASP A 48 -5.85 -11.93 10.22
CA ASP A 48 -5.36 -13.25 9.78
C ASP A 48 -4.15 -13.32 8.83
N GLY A 49 -3.25 -12.33 8.90
CA GLY A 49 -1.88 -12.46 8.38
C GLY A 49 -1.73 -12.73 6.88
N SER A 50 -2.56 -12.12 6.03
CA SER A 50 -2.55 -12.32 4.57
C SER A 50 -2.80 -13.77 4.13
N THR A 51 -3.32 -14.63 5.01
CA THR A 51 -3.74 -15.98 4.63
C THR A 51 -5.00 -15.93 3.77
N ASN A 52 -5.03 -16.76 2.72
CA ASN A 52 -6.16 -16.81 1.80
C ASN A 52 -6.48 -18.26 1.43
N GLU A 53 -7.64 -18.74 1.89
CA GLU A 53 -8.12 -20.12 1.70
C GLU A 53 -8.34 -20.52 0.22
N TYR A 54 -8.40 -19.55 -0.69
CA TYR A 54 -8.59 -19.78 -2.12
C TYR A 54 -7.27 -19.94 -2.88
N LEU A 55 -6.12 -19.72 -2.22
CA LEU A 55 -4.81 -19.96 -2.80
C LEU A 55 -4.36 -21.41 -2.54
N LEU A 56 -3.70 -22.03 -3.51
CA LEU A 56 -3.06 -23.34 -3.32
C LEU A 56 -1.97 -23.31 -2.23
N ASN A 57 -1.40 -22.13 -2.00
CA ASN A 57 -0.52 -21.85 -0.89
C ASN A 57 -1.03 -20.55 -0.24
N ASP A 58 -1.58 -20.69 0.96
CA ASP A 58 -2.27 -19.63 1.71
C ASP A 58 -1.42 -18.37 1.88
N ARG A 59 -0.09 -18.47 1.79
CA ARG A 59 0.87 -17.36 1.96
C ARG A 59 1.65 -17.02 0.69
N ALA A 60 1.21 -17.48 -0.48
CA ALA A 60 1.89 -17.21 -1.76
C ALA A 60 2.06 -15.71 -2.05
N ILE A 61 1.12 -14.89 -1.58
CA ILE A 61 1.18 -13.42 -1.72
C ILE A 61 2.39 -12.86 -0.97
N GLU A 62 2.72 -13.35 0.23
CA GLU A 62 3.88 -12.86 0.98
C GLU A 62 5.20 -13.13 0.25
N GLU A 63 5.35 -14.33 -0.31
CA GLU A 63 6.53 -14.70 -1.11
C GLU A 63 6.66 -13.81 -2.35
N PHE A 64 5.54 -13.53 -3.01
CA PHE A 64 5.49 -12.59 -4.14
C PHE A 64 5.88 -11.16 -3.73
N LEU A 65 5.52 -10.73 -2.52
CA LEU A 65 5.76 -9.38 -2.04
C LEU A 65 7.18 -9.12 -1.53
N LYS A 66 7.95 -10.15 -1.17
CA LYS A 66 9.36 -10.03 -0.73
C LYS A 66 10.24 -9.16 -1.64
N PRO A 67 10.25 -9.34 -2.98
CA PRO A 67 11.00 -8.47 -3.88
C PRO A 67 10.32 -7.13 -4.19
N VAL A 68 9.03 -6.98 -3.86
CA VAL A 68 8.19 -5.85 -4.27
C VAL A 68 8.13 -4.76 -3.20
N GLU A 69 7.65 -5.06 -2.00
CA GLU A 69 7.44 -4.03 -0.96
C GLU A 69 8.71 -3.28 -0.53
N PRO A 70 9.86 -3.94 -0.29
CA PRO A 70 11.08 -3.24 0.12
C PRO A 70 11.61 -2.27 -0.94
N ASN A 71 11.30 -2.52 -2.21
CA ASN A 71 11.80 -1.75 -3.34
C ASN A 71 10.83 -0.64 -3.80
N TYR A 72 9.64 -0.56 -3.21
CA TYR A 72 8.57 0.33 -3.65
C TYR A 72 8.96 1.81 -3.64
N ASN A 73 9.54 2.30 -2.53
CA ASN A 73 9.94 3.71 -2.42
C ASN A 73 11.00 4.10 -3.46
N THR A 74 11.95 3.19 -3.71
CA THR A 74 12.98 3.38 -4.75
C THR A 74 12.35 3.42 -6.13
N ALA A 75 11.39 2.54 -6.43
CA ALA A 75 10.66 2.52 -7.69
C ALA A 75 9.87 3.83 -7.91
N ILE A 76 9.16 4.33 -6.89
CA ILE A 76 8.44 5.61 -6.95
C ILE A 76 9.41 6.79 -7.17
N ALA A 77 10.56 6.81 -6.51
CA ALA A 77 11.57 7.85 -6.74
C ALA A 77 12.09 7.85 -8.18
N LYS A 78 12.33 6.66 -8.75
CA LYS A 78 12.72 6.51 -10.17
C LYS A 78 11.62 6.95 -11.14
N LEU A 79 10.36 6.66 -10.82
CA LEU A 79 9.23 7.16 -11.61
C LEU A 79 9.12 8.68 -11.57
N ARG A 80 9.20 9.29 -10.38
CA ARG A 80 9.14 10.76 -10.21
C ARG A 80 10.27 11.49 -10.94
N THR A 81 11.42 10.85 -11.11
CA THR A 81 12.58 11.40 -11.81
C THR A 81 12.60 11.06 -13.31
N GLY A 82 11.59 10.35 -13.82
CA GLY A 82 11.48 9.99 -15.24
C GLY A 82 12.50 8.95 -15.70
N ARG A 83 13.06 8.15 -14.77
CA ARG A 83 14.10 7.14 -15.06
C ARG A 83 13.66 5.73 -14.63
N PRO A 84 12.54 5.19 -15.15
CA PRO A 84 12.11 3.85 -14.80
C PRO A 84 13.11 2.80 -15.33
N SER A 85 13.39 1.78 -14.52
CA SER A 85 14.05 0.55 -14.95
C SER A 85 13.05 -0.59 -15.09
N ARG A 86 13.48 -1.73 -15.66
CA ARG A 86 12.68 -2.96 -15.67
C ARG A 86 12.18 -3.33 -14.27
N ASP A 87 13.04 -3.22 -13.27
CA ASP A 87 12.67 -3.48 -11.87
C ASP A 87 11.64 -2.49 -11.34
N THR A 88 11.71 -1.22 -11.78
CA THR A 88 10.70 -0.21 -11.41
C THR A 88 9.33 -0.61 -11.92
N VAL A 89 9.24 -1.06 -13.18
CA VAL A 89 7.99 -1.55 -13.77
C VAL A 89 7.50 -2.78 -13.02
N HIS A 90 8.38 -3.74 -12.72
CA HIS A 90 8.01 -4.96 -11.99
C HIS A 90 7.45 -4.65 -10.59
N VAL A 91 8.13 -3.80 -9.81
CA VAL A 91 7.71 -3.42 -8.46
C VAL A 91 6.38 -2.69 -8.47
N ILE A 92 6.17 -1.76 -9.41
CA ILE A 92 4.92 -0.99 -9.50
C ILE A 92 3.77 -1.86 -9.99
N ALA A 93 4.02 -2.74 -10.97
CA ALA A 93 3.05 -3.70 -11.45
C ALA A 93 2.68 -4.73 -10.37
N GLY A 94 3.61 -5.08 -9.47
CA GLY A 94 3.32 -5.96 -8.34
C GLY A 94 2.40 -5.35 -7.28
N PHE A 95 2.27 -4.02 -7.25
CA PHE A 95 1.35 -3.30 -6.35
C PHE A 95 -0.04 -3.05 -6.95
N ALA A 96 -0.15 -2.92 -8.28
CA ALA A 96 -1.43 -2.65 -8.95
C ALA A 96 -2.53 -3.74 -8.81
N PRO A 97 -2.22 -5.04 -8.63
CA PRO A 97 -3.24 -6.07 -8.40
C PRO A 97 -3.66 -6.21 -6.92
N MET A 98 -3.12 -5.39 -6.00
CA MET A 98 -3.51 -5.35 -4.59
C MET A 98 -4.61 -4.33 -4.30
#